data_AF-A0A7D5TT17-F1
#
_entry.id   AF-A0A7D5TT17-F1
#
_cell.length_a   1.000
_cell.length_b   1.000
_cell.length_c   1.000
_cell.angle_alpha   90.00
_cell.angle_beta   90.00
_cell.angle_gamma   90.00
#
_symmetry.space_group_name_H-M   'P 1'
#
loop_
_entity.id
_entity.type
_entity.pdbx_description
1 polymer ?
#
loop_
_entity_poly.entity_id
_entity_poly.type
_entity_poly.pdbx_seq_one_letter_code
_entity_poly.pdbx_strand_id
1 'polypeptide(L)'
;MVYLPPYRHELRGMVKPFVDALTARHDRLVHKRFQSTMDELEDLLVTESVPRENAKDVYLSTIEKCRDDASDVTDREVAKGIAAASTATNTDVLGILYQHTGRAAEEHFDQYFTPPNAAAALAAVGETTRTHFEPPSPNVENVSGETTLSMFSDGSEGESDSSVAPDGGSVTTDQSTVFFDPACGSGRLLLGAARRSSENPVVLGWDLERDATRMAALTLALNEIPGWVVGGDAIQMATREIYRITPEADTPLHCFRSYSPEDVPAIISSRPEEPQNYNPLTALKSHHKSVKETINEINRTLERGIDQTVANPPFSSRDLEDTASAENRSHTDYDTAKKSIGGDKNALRSSQKFEWLFTELGLDYTRSDGAVSLIVPTSMLANPTESAEREWLLDVAYYGAGFELPPETFAPETTTGTSMVSMIPKEPENVGLEINHQIFMGVIEAVGHDKQATRKQLTKDGERVEESPEDLPEFYQTHVWRGINTIGVPDDDLLPGVQKHRAMRTEEDT
;
A
#
# COMPACT_ATOMS: atom_id res chain seq x y z
N MET A 1 -5.12 10.15 17.79
CA MET A 1 -3.69 10.52 17.83
C MET A 1 -3.19 10.28 16.42
N VAL A 2 -2.79 11.31 15.66
CA VAL A 2 -2.32 11.11 14.28
C VAL A 2 -0.96 10.45 14.40
N TYR A 3 -0.89 9.16 14.05
CA TYR A 3 0.37 8.44 14.01
C TYR A 3 1.18 8.99 12.83
N LEU A 4 2.32 9.58 13.14
CA LEU A 4 3.21 10.18 12.15
C LEU A 4 4.38 9.22 11.96
N PRO A 5 4.55 8.68 10.75
CA PRO A 5 5.60 7.70 10.53
C PRO A 5 6.96 8.39 10.70
N PRO A 6 7.90 7.75 11.40
CA PRO A 6 9.24 8.29 11.57
C PRO A 6 9.93 8.52 10.23
N TYR A 7 10.76 9.55 10.18
CA TYR A 7 11.51 9.89 9.00
C TYR A 7 12.50 8.76 8.67
N ARG A 8 12.79 8.56 7.39
CA ARG A 8 13.63 7.44 6.90
C ARG A 8 14.99 7.33 7.63
N HIS A 9 15.59 8.44 8.03
CA HIS A 9 16.87 8.44 8.74
C HIS A 9 16.74 8.22 10.26
N GLU A 10 15.61 8.58 10.85
CA GLU A 10 15.33 8.25 12.26
C GLU A 10 15.21 6.74 12.41
N LEU A 11 14.54 6.11 11.43
CA LEU A 11 14.43 4.68 11.29
C LEU A 11 15.78 3.97 11.07
N ARG A 12 16.70 4.59 10.33
CA ARG A 12 18.08 4.07 10.21
C ARG A 12 18.77 3.96 11.57
N GLY A 13 18.61 4.96 12.43
CA GLY A 13 19.16 4.94 13.79
C GLY A 13 18.60 3.79 14.63
N MET A 14 17.33 3.46 14.42
CA MET A 14 16.63 2.39 15.11
C MET A 14 17.12 0.99 14.69
N VAL A 15 17.36 0.78 13.38
CA VAL A 15 17.72 -0.56 12.86
C VAL A 15 19.21 -0.80 12.71
N LYS A 16 20.04 0.25 12.65
CA LYS A 16 21.48 0.12 12.39
C LYS A 16 22.18 -0.90 13.30
N PRO A 17 21.93 -0.95 14.62
CA PRO A 17 22.55 -1.96 15.46
C PRO A 17 22.15 -3.40 15.10
N PHE A 18 20.94 -3.62 14.57
CA PHE A 18 20.54 -4.93 14.03
C PHE A 18 21.24 -5.24 12.70
N VAL A 19 21.45 -4.24 11.83
CA VAL A 19 22.24 -4.39 10.59
C VAL A 19 23.67 -4.78 10.93
N ASP A 20 24.28 -4.07 11.88
CA ASP A 20 25.64 -4.33 12.34
C ASP A 20 25.73 -5.74 12.95
N ALA A 21 24.74 -6.13 13.77
CA ALA A 21 24.60 -7.49 14.26
C ALA A 21 24.61 -8.45 13.07
N LEU A 22 23.62 -8.39 12.16
CA LEU A 22 23.46 -9.30 11.02
C LEU A 22 24.72 -9.45 10.14
N THR A 23 25.52 -8.40 10.01
CA THR A 23 26.69 -8.34 9.12
C THR A 23 28.03 -8.65 9.81
N ALA A 24 28.09 -8.67 11.15
CA ALA A 24 29.33 -8.84 11.91
C ALA A 24 29.98 -10.23 11.77
N ARG A 25 29.20 -11.27 11.45
CA ARG A 25 29.69 -12.66 11.34
C ARG A 25 30.12 -12.98 9.91
N HIS A 26 31.43 -12.97 9.66
CA HIS A 26 32.00 -13.28 8.35
C HIS A 26 31.86 -14.75 7.91
N ASP A 27 31.55 -15.66 8.84
CA ASP A 27 31.36 -17.09 8.58
C ASP A 27 29.97 -17.44 8.03
N ARG A 28 29.01 -16.49 8.08
CA ARG A 28 27.65 -16.66 7.58
C ARG A 28 27.29 -15.61 6.54
N LEU A 29 26.62 -16.05 5.48
CA LEU A 29 26.05 -15.12 4.50
C LEU A 29 24.93 -14.31 5.18
N VAL A 30 24.95 -12.98 5.00
CA VAL A 30 23.92 -12.06 5.52
C VAL A 30 22.51 -12.55 5.15
N HIS A 31 22.34 -13.11 3.94
CA HIS A 31 21.07 -13.72 3.53
C HIS A 31 20.55 -14.77 4.49
N LYS A 32 21.38 -15.76 4.78
CA LYS A 32 20.97 -16.89 5.62
C LYS A 32 20.61 -16.43 7.02
N ARG A 33 21.29 -15.40 7.52
CA ARG A 33 21.03 -14.84 8.84
C ARG A 33 19.73 -14.03 8.88
N PHE A 34 19.45 -13.26 7.84
CA PHE A 34 18.17 -12.57 7.70
C PHE A 34 17.00 -13.56 7.64
N GLN A 35 17.12 -14.63 6.84
CA GLN A 35 16.13 -15.72 6.80
C GLN A 35 15.95 -16.37 8.17
N SER A 36 17.05 -16.73 8.85
CA SER A 36 16.99 -17.29 10.20
C SER A 36 16.35 -16.34 11.21
N THR A 37 16.50 -15.04 11.03
CA THR A 37 15.85 -14.04 11.89
C THR A 37 14.34 -13.98 11.63
N MET A 38 13.91 -14.10 10.37
CA MET A 38 12.49 -14.23 10.03
C MET A 38 11.89 -15.53 10.60
N ASP A 39 12.61 -16.65 10.52
CA ASP A 39 12.19 -17.92 11.12
C ASP A 39 11.99 -17.78 12.66
N GLU A 40 12.90 -17.08 13.34
CA GLU A 40 12.77 -16.79 14.78
C GLU A 40 11.61 -15.83 15.08
N LEU A 41 11.31 -14.87 14.21
CA LEU A 41 10.13 -14.00 14.37
C LEU A 41 8.82 -14.78 14.24
N GLU A 42 8.76 -15.72 13.28
CA GLU A 42 7.63 -16.64 13.14
C GLU A 42 7.47 -17.50 14.39
N ASP A 43 8.56 -18.05 14.91
CA ASP A 43 8.55 -18.81 16.18
C ASP A 43 8.04 -17.95 17.34
N LEU A 44 8.48 -16.69 17.46
CA LEU A 44 7.99 -15.78 18.50
C LEU A 44 6.48 -15.51 18.40
N LEU A 45 5.95 -15.38 17.19
CA LEU A 45 4.51 -15.21 16.96
C LEU A 45 3.74 -16.48 17.34
N VAL A 46 4.22 -17.65 16.91
CA VAL A 46 3.59 -18.96 17.16
C VAL A 46 3.67 -19.38 18.63
N THR A 47 4.77 -19.05 19.32
CA THR A 47 4.99 -19.34 20.74
C THR A 47 4.54 -18.21 21.65
N GLU A 48 3.83 -17.22 21.11
CA GLU A 48 3.20 -16.15 21.89
C GLU A 48 4.20 -15.32 22.71
N SER A 49 5.45 -15.30 22.27
CA SER A 49 6.60 -14.76 22.98
C SER A 49 7.02 -13.37 22.47
N VAL A 50 6.14 -12.72 21.70
CA VAL A 50 6.36 -11.36 21.19
C VAL A 50 6.35 -10.37 22.36
N PRO A 51 7.41 -9.56 22.55
CA PRO A 51 7.47 -8.58 23.62
C PRO A 51 6.52 -7.40 23.30
N ARG A 52 5.38 -7.35 23.99
CA ARG A 52 4.40 -6.25 23.89
C ARG A 52 4.49 -5.28 25.07
N GLU A 53 4.28 -5.77 26.29
CA GLU A 53 4.24 -4.90 27.49
C GLU A 53 5.58 -4.24 27.82
N ASN A 54 6.68 -4.99 27.66
CA ASN A 54 8.05 -4.53 27.94
C ASN A 54 8.87 -4.30 26.66
N ALA A 55 8.20 -4.04 25.53
CA ALA A 55 8.83 -3.90 24.21
C ALA A 55 10.01 -2.91 24.25
N LYS A 56 9.84 -1.75 24.88
CA LYS A 56 10.90 -0.74 24.98
C LYS A 56 12.17 -1.27 25.67
N ASP A 57 12.04 -1.99 26.78
CA ASP A 57 13.18 -2.50 27.55
C ASP A 57 13.88 -3.64 26.80
N VAL A 58 13.10 -4.50 26.14
CA VAL A 58 13.64 -5.57 25.29
C VAL A 58 14.38 -4.99 24.09
N TYR A 59 13.84 -3.96 23.44
CA TYR A 59 14.52 -3.25 22.37
C TYR A 59 15.84 -2.65 22.86
N LEU A 60 15.82 -1.84 23.92
CA LEU A 60 17.01 -1.15 24.44
C LEU A 60 18.12 -2.12 24.86
N SER A 61 17.77 -3.18 25.60
CA SER A 61 18.73 -4.21 26.01
C SER A 61 19.34 -4.97 24.82
N THR A 62 18.55 -5.23 23.77
CA THR A 62 19.07 -5.86 22.54
C THR A 62 20.02 -4.92 21.81
N ILE A 63 19.67 -3.63 21.70
CA ILE A 63 20.53 -2.62 21.08
C ILE A 63 21.84 -2.43 21.83
N GLU A 64 21.82 -2.47 23.17
CA GLU A 64 23.03 -2.43 23.99
C GLU A 64 23.95 -3.62 23.70
N LYS A 65 23.41 -4.84 23.64
CA LYS A 65 24.17 -6.02 23.23
C LYS A 65 24.78 -5.91 21.83
N CYS A 66 24.00 -5.42 20.86
CA CYS A 66 24.51 -5.19 19.50
C CYS A 66 25.67 -4.19 19.47
N ARG A 67 25.68 -3.21 20.37
CA ARG A 67 26.74 -2.20 20.46
C ARG A 67 27.98 -2.69 21.19
N ASP A 68 27.80 -3.59 22.15
CA ASP A 68 28.89 -4.20 22.92
C ASP A 68 29.67 -5.21 22.06
N ASP A 69 28.99 -6.23 21.54
CA ASP A 69 29.55 -7.18 20.58
C ASP A 69 28.49 -7.69 19.60
N ALA A 70 28.39 -7.02 18.45
CA ALA A 70 27.51 -7.39 17.35
C ALA A 70 27.68 -8.84 16.86
N SER A 71 28.87 -9.42 17.02
CA SER A 71 29.17 -10.78 16.59
C SER A 71 28.63 -11.84 17.55
N ASP A 72 28.37 -11.52 18.82
CA ASP A 72 27.83 -12.47 19.80
C ASP A 72 26.30 -12.54 19.76
N VAL A 73 25.63 -11.48 19.28
CA VAL A 73 24.16 -11.41 19.24
C VAL A 73 23.56 -12.50 18.34
N THR A 74 22.69 -13.32 18.93
CA THR A 74 22.02 -14.43 18.25
C THR A 74 20.88 -13.97 17.35
N ASP A 75 20.47 -14.82 16.39
CA ASP A 75 19.37 -14.51 15.46
C ASP A 75 18.04 -14.35 16.22
N ARG A 76 17.82 -15.13 17.28
CA ARG A 76 16.67 -15.00 18.19
C ARG A 76 16.65 -13.68 18.97
N GLU A 77 17.82 -13.19 19.40
CA GLU A 77 17.91 -11.88 20.06
C GLU A 77 17.62 -10.75 19.09
N VAL A 78 18.16 -10.81 17.87
CA VAL A 78 17.82 -9.85 16.80
C VAL A 78 16.31 -9.89 16.52
N ALA A 79 15.71 -11.07 16.38
CA ALA A 79 14.28 -11.25 16.18
C ALA A 79 13.45 -10.61 17.32
N LYS A 80 13.81 -10.85 18.58
CA LYS A 80 13.14 -10.21 19.73
C LYS A 80 13.26 -8.69 19.70
N GLY A 81 14.43 -8.15 19.34
CA GLY A 81 14.65 -6.72 19.19
C GLY A 81 13.82 -6.10 18.07
N ILE A 82 13.71 -6.78 16.92
CA ILE A 82 12.86 -6.37 15.79
C ILE A 82 11.39 -6.41 16.20
N ALA A 83 10.93 -7.51 16.79
CA ALA A 83 9.55 -7.65 17.26
C ALA A 83 9.18 -6.52 18.24
N ALA A 84 10.05 -6.25 19.22
CA ALA A 84 9.91 -5.16 20.16
C ALA A 84 9.87 -3.77 19.50
N ALA A 85 10.74 -3.53 18.51
CA ALA A 85 10.74 -2.27 17.77
C ALA A 85 9.44 -2.10 16.97
N SER A 86 9.00 -3.15 16.27
CA SER A 86 7.76 -3.13 15.47
C SER A 86 6.54 -2.88 16.34
N THR A 87 6.40 -3.58 17.47
CA THR A 87 5.26 -3.42 18.39
C THR A 87 5.26 -2.05 19.07
N ALA A 88 6.42 -1.53 19.46
CA ALA A 88 6.52 -0.23 20.14
C ALA A 88 6.28 0.95 19.19
N THR A 89 6.71 0.84 17.93
CA THR A 89 6.67 1.94 16.97
C THR A 89 5.50 1.87 16.01
N ASN A 90 4.83 0.73 15.89
CA ASN A 90 3.84 0.45 14.85
C ASN A 90 4.36 0.68 13.41
N THR A 91 5.64 0.39 13.15
CA THR A 91 6.29 0.56 11.84
C THR A 91 6.73 -0.77 11.24
N ASP A 92 6.87 -0.79 9.91
CA ASP A 92 7.58 -1.84 9.16
C ASP A 92 9.10 -1.79 9.42
N VAL A 93 9.55 -2.35 10.54
CA VAL A 93 10.98 -2.44 10.91
C VAL A 93 11.73 -3.42 9.99
N LEU A 94 11.07 -4.49 9.56
CA LEU A 94 11.67 -5.55 8.74
C LEU A 94 12.11 -5.05 7.38
N GLY A 95 11.25 -4.32 6.66
CA GLY A 95 11.61 -3.79 5.36
C GLY A 95 12.71 -2.73 5.48
N ILE A 96 12.74 -1.94 6.56
CA ILE A 96 13.81 -0.96 6.82
C ILE A 96 15.15 -1.68 7.03
N LEU A 97 15.13 -2.75 7.83
CA LEU A 97 16.28 -3.61 8.05
C LEU A 97 16.76 -4.23 6.74
N TYR A 98 15.83 -4.78 5.94
CA TYR A 98 16.12 -5.36 4.63
C TYR A 98 16.84 -4.35 3.73
N GLN A 99 16.28 -3.15 3.57
CA GLN A 99 16.89 -2.07 2.79
C GLN A 99 18.32 -1.73 3.29
N HIS A 100 18.54 -1.64 4.60
CA HIS A 100 19.84 -1.27 5.16
C HIS A 100 20.90 -2.38 5.16
N THR A 101 20.50 -3.64 5.05
CA THR A 101 21.45 -4.75 4.86
C THR A 101 22.05 -4.81 3.44
N GLY A 102 21.78 -3.81 2.59
CA GLY A 102 22.24 -3.76 1.21
C GLY A 102 21.37 -4.60 0.27
N ARG A 103 20.20 -5.03 0.73
CA ARG A 103 19.23 -5.81 -0.02
C ARG A 103 18.16 -4.87 -0.56
N ALA A 104 18.55 -4.05 -1.52
CA ALA A 104 17.58 -3.58 -2.49
C ALA A 104 17.58 -4.67 -3.56
N ALA A 105 16.49 -5.43 -3.68
CA ALA A 105 16.22 -6.45 -4.68
C ALA A 105 17.47 -7.16 -5.26
N GLU A 106 17.85 -8.32 -4.72
CA GLU A 106 18.83 -9.18 -5.41
C GLU A 106 18.32 -9.46 -6.85
N GLU A 107 18.99 -8.85 -7.82
CA GLU A 107 19.04 -9.04 -9.28
C GLU A 107 17.77 -8.94 -10.17
N HIS A 108 16.51 -8.98 -9.71
CA HIS A 108 15.39 -9.16 -10.66
C HIS A 108 14.11 -8.31 -10.56
N PHE A 109 14.03 -7.26 -9.72
CA PHE A 109 12.82 -6.40 -9.73
C PHE A 109 13.10 -4.93 -9.38
N ASP A 110 12.72 -4.01 -10.28
CA ASP A 110 12.82 -2.54 -10.14
C ASP A 110 11.79 -1.96 -9.15
N GLN A 111 11.51 -2.65 -8.03
CA GLN A 111 10.61 -2.14 -7.01
C GLN A 111 11.41 -1.48 -5.89
N TYR A 112 11.30 -0.16 -5.81
CA TYR A 112 11.91 0.64 -4.75
C TYR A 112 11.06 0.61 -3.49
N PHE A 113 11.74 0.64 -2.36
CA PHE A 113 11.09 0.70 -1.07
C PHE A 113 10.38 2.04 -0.87
N THR A 114 9.07 2.01 -0.60
CA THR A 114 8.28 3.22 -0.42
C THR A 114 8.69 3.96 0.87
N PRO A 115 9.14 5.22 0.82
CA PRO A 115 9.45 6.00 2.00
C PRO A 115 8.27 6.08 2.98
N PRO A 116 8.48 6.04 4.30
CA PRO A 116 7.39 6.06 5.29
C PRO A 116 6.44 7.25 5.17
N ASN A 117 6.99 8.45 4.94
CA ASN A 117 6.21 9.66 4.70
C ASN A 117 5.39 9.58 3.41
N ALA A 118 5.97 9.02 2.33
CA ALA A 118 5.25 8.81 1.09
C ALA A 118 4.11 7.79 1.24
N ALA A 119 4.35 6.71 1.98
CA ALA A 119 3.34 5.70 2.28
C ALA A 119 2.15 6.27 3.06
N ALA A 120 2.41 7.06 4.10
CA ALA A 120 1.34 7.69 4.88
C ALA A 120 0.59 8.77 4.08
N ALA A 121 1.30 9.55 3.24
CA ALA A 121 0.67 10.52 2.35
C ALA A 121 -0.26 9.83 1.35
N LEU A 122 0.17 8.75 0.69
CA LEU A 122 -0.67 7.99 -0.25
C LEU A 122 -1.92 7.44 0.44
N ALA A 123 -1.77 6.87 1.63
CA ALA A 123 -2.89 6.37 2.43
C ALA A 123 -3.88 7.50 2.78
N ALA A 124 -3.40 8.68 3.18
CA ALA A 124 -4.22 9.84 3.50
C ALA A 124 -4.95 10.41 2.28
N VAL A 125 -4.27 10.48 1.14
CA VAL A 125 -4.88 10.90 -0.13
C VAL A 125 -6.01 9.93 -0.49
N GLY A 126 -5.77 8.62 -0.46
CA GLY A 126 -6.80 7.63 -0.78
C GLY A 126 -8.00 7.65 0.17
N GLU A 127 -7.76 7.79 1.48
CA GLU A 127 -8.83 7.92 2.49
C GLU A 127 -9.67 9.18 2.24
N THR A 128 -9.02 10.29 1.91
CA THR A 128 -9.68 11.57 1.61
C THR A 128 -10.51 11.45 0.33
N THR A 129 -9.94 10.90 -0.74
CA THR A 129 -10.66 10.67 -2.00
C THR A 129 -11.88 9.79 -1.78
N ARG A 130 -11.72 8.65 -1.08
CA ARG A 130 -12.83 7.73 -0.77
C ARG A 130 -13.95 8.39 0.04
N THR A 131 -13.60 9.26 0.99
CA THR A 131 -14.57 9.82 1.95
C THR A 131 -15.22 11.11 1.45
N HIS A 132 -14.54 11.87 0.60
CA HIS A 132 -14.94 13.23 0.21
C HIS A 132 -15.13 13.46 -1.28
N PHE A 133 -14.73 12.52 -2.14
CA PHE A 133 -15.03 12.64 -3.57
C PHE A 133 -16.52 12.40 -3.79
N GLU A 134 -17.20 13.36 -4.39
CA GLU A 134 -18.60 13.26 -4.77
C GLU A 134 -18.68 12.96 -6.27
N PRO A 135 -19.06 11.72 -6.67
CA PRO A 135 -19.22 11.40 -8.08
C PRO A 135 -20.23 12.34 -8.76
N PRO A 136 -19.87 12.96 -9.89
CA PRO A 136 -20.79 13.81 -10.63
C PRO A 136 -21.98 13.00 -11.17
N SER A 137 -23.17 13.59 -11.16
CA SER A 137 -24.33 12.98 -11.82
C SER A 137 -24.20 13.06 -13.35
N PRO A 138 -24.54 12.00 -14.10
CA PRO A 138 -24.57 12.06 -15.55
C PRO A 138 -25.69 13.02 -16.01
N ASN A 139 -25.37 13.95 -16.90
CA ASN A 139 -26.32 14.86 -17.53
C ASN A 139 -26.65 14.39 -18.96
N VAL A 140 -27.81 14.79 -19.51
CA VAL A 140 -28.31 14.36 -20.84
C VAL A 140 -27.29 14.61 -21.97
N GLU A 141 -26.46 15.64 -21.87
CA GLU A 141 -25.40 15.92 -22.86
C GLU A 141 -24.28 14.85 -22.84
N ASN A 142 -23.97 14.29 -21.66
CA ASN A 142 -22.90 13.29 -21.46
C ASN A 142 -23.24 11.90 -22.05
N VAL A 143 -24.51 11.67 -22.42
CA VAL A 143 -25.01 10.38 -22.96
C VAL A 143 -25.01 10.37 -24.51
N SER A 144 -24.77 11.52 -25.14
CA SER A 144 -25.00 11.71 -26.59
C SER A 144 -23.76 11.47 -27.48
N GLY A 145 -22.62 11.09 -26.92
CA GLY A 145 -21.42 10.68 -27.65
C GLY A 145 -21.42 9.17 -27.92
N GLU A 146 -21.95 8.75 -29.07
CA GLU A 146 -21.81 7.41 -29.67
C GLU A 146 -22.20 6.17 -28.82
N THR A 147 -23.44 6.02 -28.35
CA THR A 147 -24.17 4.71 -28.33
C THR A 147 -25.66 4.84 -27.96
N THR A 148 -26.42 5.71 -28.60
CA THR A 148 -27.88 5.76 -28.41
C THR A 148 -28.63 5.22 -29.63
N LEU A 149 -28.96 3.92 -29.63
CA LEU A 149 -30.10 3.39 -30.42
C LEU A 149 -30.59 1.98 -30.05
N SER A 150 -30.48 1.55 -28.78
CA SER A 150 -31.15 0.31 -28.34
C SER A 150 -31.97 0.41 -27.04
N MET A 151 -31.78 1.43 -26.20
CA MET A 151 -32.43 1.47 -24.87
C MET A 151 -33.76 2.24 -24.80
N PHE A 152 -34.20 2.90 -25.87
CA PHE A 152 -35.47 3.63 -25.89
C PHE A 152 -36.46 3.01 -26.89
N SER A 153 -36.85 1.77 -26.62
CA SER A 153 -37.97 1.10 -27.28
C SER A 153 -38.57 0.05 -26.35
N ASP A 154 -39.16 0.49 -25.25
CA ASP A 154 -40.49 0.02 -24.84
C ASP A 154 -41.01 0.89 -23.69
N GLY A 155 -42.13 1.54 -23.94
CA GLY A 155 -42.75 2.47 -23.01
C GLY A 155 -43.57 1.79 -21.92
N SER A 156 -43.66 2.45 -20.77
CA SER A 156 -44.96 2.84 -20.23
C SER A 156 -44.76 3.92 -19.17
N GLU A 157 -45.53 4.99 -19.30
CA GLU A 157 -45.60 6.09 -18.35
C GLU A 157 -46.16 5.57 -17.02
N GLY A 158 -45.43 5.84 -15.94
CA GLY A 158 -45.86 5.65 -14.57
C GLY A 158 -45.23 6.73 -13.71
N GLU A 159 -45.94 7.83 -13.50
CA GLU A 159 -45.62 8.81 -12.48
C GLU A 159 -45.56 8.13 -11.10
N SER A 160 -44.42 8.19 -10.43
CA SER A 160 -44.39 8.06 -8.97
C SER A 160 -43.36 9.03 -8.40
N ASP A 161 -43.90 10.06 -7.77
CA ASP A 161 -43.22 11.00 -6.90
C ASP A 161 -42.85 10.24 -5.61
N SER A 162 -41.55 10.05 -5.35
CA SER A 162 -41.08 9.64 -4.03
C SER A 162 -39.75 10.31 -3.71
N SER A 163 -39.87 11.49 -3.09
CA SER A 163 -38.81 12.07 -2.28
C SER A 163 -38.57 11.15 -1.06
N VAL A 164 -37.56 10.29 -1.14
CA VAL A 164 -37.06 9.56 0.03
C VAL A 164 -35.88 10.36 0.59
N ALA A 165 -36.14 11.08 1.68
CA ALA A 165 -35.09 11.55 2.56
C ALA A 165 -34.33 10.33 3.12
N PRO A 166 -33.01 10.36 3.30
CA PRO A 166 -32.29 9.26 3.92
C PRO A 166 -32.74 9.18 5.37
N ASP A 167 -33.50 8.13 5.68
CA ASP A 167 -33.95 7.82 7.03
C ASP A 167 -32.72 7.48 7.88
N GLY A 168 -32.69 8.04 9.09
CA GLY A 168 -31.61 7.93 10.06
C GLY A 168 -31.51 6.53 10.66
N GLY A 169 -31.19 5.54 9.84
CA GLY A 169 -30.87 4.18 10.25
C GLY A 169 -29.62 4.18 11.10
N SER A 170 -29.72 3.66 12.33
CA SER A 170 -28.57 3.51 13.22
C SER A 170 -27.48 2.70 12.51
N VAL A 171 -26.33 3.32 12.22
CA VAL A 171 -25.17 2.67 11.62
C VAL A 171 -24.73 1.54 12.55
N THR A 172 -24.93 0.30 12.12
CA THR A 172 -24.44 -0.88 12.84
C THR A 172 -22.91 -0.88 12.80
N THR A 173 -22.29 -0.78 13.96
CA THR A 173 -20.84 -0.66 14.23
C THR A 173 -20.00 -1.91 13.88
N ASP A 174 -20.37 -2.69 12.87
CA ASP A 174 -19.74 -4.00 12.55
C ASP A 174 -19.19 -4.09 11.12
N GLN A 175 -19.16 -2.99 10.35
CA GLN A 175 -18.52 -3.00 9.03
C GLN A 175 -16.99 -2.89 9.15
N SER A 176 -16.28 -3.65 8.32
CA SER A 176 -14.82 -3.61 8.21
C SER A 176 -14.40 -2.84 6.96
N THR A 177 -13.27 -2.14 7.04
CA THR A 177 -12.64 -1.46 5.90
C THR A 177 -11.55 -2.36 5.33
N VAL A 178 -11.68 -2.72 4.05
CA VAL A 178 -10.79 -3.63 3.35
C VAL A 178 -9.79 -2.85 2.50
N PHE A 179 -8.50 -3.06 2.77
CA PHE A 179 -7.39 -2.49 2.04
C PHE A 179 -6.73 -3.54 1.14
N PHE A 180 -6.39 -3.17 -0.09
CA PHE A 180 -5.72 -4.05 -1.05
C PHE A 180 -4.40 -3.45 -1.52
N ASP A 181 -3.36 -4.27 -1.61
CA ASP A 181 -2.09 -3.91 -2.24
C ASP A 181 -1.59 -5.10 -3.07
N PRO A 182 -1.70 -5.04 -4.42
CA PRO A 182 -1.29 -6.13 -5.29
C PRO A 182 0.24 -6.23 -5.50
N ALA A 183 1.04 -5.33 -4.94
CA ALA A 183 2.49 -5.34 -5.00
C ALA A 183 3.08 -4.89 -3.64
N CYS A 184 2.71 -5.61 -2.58
CA CYS A 184 2.76 -5.11 -1.22
C CYS A 184 4.15 -4.97 -0.59
N GLY A 185 5.19 -5.56 -1.19
CA GLY A 185 6.56 -5.49 -0.68
C GLY A 185 6.63 -5.99 0.75
N SER A 186 7.14 -5.17 1.66
CA SER A 186 7.20 -5.46 3.11
C SER A 186 5.89 -5.20 3.87
N GLY A 187 4.79 -4.88 3.17
CA GLY A 187 3.49 -4.56 3.75
C GLY A 187 3.37 -3.13 4.30
N ARG A 188 4.33 -2.23 4.03
CA ARG A 188 4.31 -0.87 4.57
C ARG A 188 3.05 -0.09 4.18
N LEU A 189 2.67 -0.12 2.90
CA LEU A 189 1.52 0.64 2.41
C LEU A 189 0.22 0.16 3.07
N LEU A 190 0.03 -1.17 3.15
CA LEU A 190 -1.07 -1.79 3.87
C LEU A 190 -1.09 -1.40 5.35
N LEU A 191 0.05 -1.45 6.04
CA LEU A 191 0.15 -1.03 7.44
C LEU A 191 -0.23 0.44 7.61
N GLY A 192 0.29 1.31 6.74
CA GLY A 192 -0.01 2.75 6.75
C GLY A 192 -1.48 3.05 6.53
N ALA A 193 -2.12 2.37 5.57
CA ALA A 193 -3.55 2.52 5.30
C ALA A 193 -4.42 1.97 6.44
N ALA A 194 -4.13 0.76 6.91
CA ALA A 194 -4.88 0.13 8.00
C ALA A 194 -4.83 0.92 9.31
N ARG A 195 -3.67 1.49 9.66
CA ARG A 195 -3.49 2.29 10.89
C ARG A 195 -4.13 3.67 10.83
N ARG A 196 -4.36 4.19 9.62
CA ARG A 196 -5.10 5.44 9.43
C ARG A 196 -6.60 5.26 9.53
N SER A 197 -7.11 4.09 9.11
CA SER A 197 -8.53 3.76 9.20
C SER A 197 -9.06 3.95 10.62
N SER A 198 -10.18 4.66 10.76
CA SER A 198 -10.89 4.78 12.03
C SER A 198 -11.67 3.52 12.42
N GLU A 199 -11.84 2.57 11.51
CA GLU A 199 -12.75 1.43 11.67
C GLU A 199 -12.10 0.11 11.23
N ASN A 200 -12.10 -0.89 12.13
CA ASN A 200 -11.99 -2.33 11.86
C ASN A 200 -11.25 -2.73 10.56
N PRO A 201 -9.95 -2.43 10.42
CA PRO A 201 -9.24 -2.62 9.17
C PRO A 201 -8.99 -4.10 8.89
N VAL A 202 -9.12 -4.49 7.62
CA VAL A 202 -8.71 -5.80 7.09
C VAL A 202 -7.84 -5.57 5.87
N VAL A 203 -6.73 -6.28 5.75
CA VAL A 203 -5.79 -6.10 4.63
C VAL A 203 -5.72 -7.33 3.74
N LEU A 204 -5.48 -7.09 2.44
CA LEU A 204 -5.17 -8.11 1.45
C LEU A 204 -3.93 -7.66 0.69
N GLY A 205 -2.81 -8.36 0.88
CA GLY A 205 -1.56 -8.10 0.20
C GLY A 205 -1.21 -9.20 -0.80
N TRP A 206 -0.54 -8.82 -1.88
CA TRP A 206 0.05 -9.75 -2.83
C TRP A 206 1.49 -9.35 -3.14
N ASP A 207 2.38 -10.32 -3.27
CA ASP A 207 3.73 -10.06 -3.75
C ASP A 207 4.32 -11.27 -4.48
N LEU A 208 5.13 -11.02 -5.51
CA LEU A 208 5.79 -12.08 -6.26
C LEU A 208 6.93 -12.71 -5.45
N GLU A 209 7.68 -11.91 -4.69
CA GLU A 209 8.90 -12.35 -4.00
C GLU A 209 8.59 -13.01 -2.65
N ARG A 210 9.25 -14.14 -2.38
CA ARG A 210 9.04 -14.90 -1.12
C ARG A 210 9.41 -14.07 0.11
N ASP A 211 10.56 -13.39 0.04
CA ASP A 211 11.06 -12.57 1.14
C ASP A 211 10.13 -11.39 1.42
N ALA A 212 9.64 -10.71 0.37
CA ALA A 212 8.66 -9.63 0.50
C ALA A 212 7.36 -10.14 1.13
N THR A 213 6.79 -11.22 0.59
CA THR A 213 5.57 -11.85 1.12
C THR A 213 5.70 -12.18 2.61
N ARG A 214 6.83 -12.80 3.02
CA ARG A 214 7.11 -13.11 4.42
C ARG A 214 7.24 -11.86 5.29
N MET A 215 7.96 -10.85 4.82
CA MET A 215 8.11 -9.58 5.53
C MET A 215 6.76 -8.88 5.70
N ALA A 216 5.92 -8.81 4.67
CA ALA A 216 4.57 -8.26 4.76
C ALA A 216 3.73 -8.99 5.81
N ALA A 217 3.73 -10.32 5.80
CA ALA A 217 2.98 -11.11 6.77
C ALA A 217 3.46 -10.85 8.22
N LEU A 218 4.77 -10.85 8.45
CA LEU A 218 5.37 -10.58 9.76
C LEU A 218 5.12 -9.15 10.22
N THR A 219 5.28 -8.16 9.33
CA THR A 219 5.00 -6.75 9.61
C THR A 219 3.55 -6.58 10.07
N LEU A 220 2.59 -7.11 9.32
CA LEU A 220 1.17 -7.00 9.66
C LEU A 220 0.83 -7.75 10.96
N ALA A 221 1.39 -8.95 11.17
CA ALA A 221 1.15 -9.74 12.39
C ALA A 221 1.73 -9.09 13.66
N LEU A 222 2.98 -8.59 13.61
CA LEU A 222 3.59 -7.86 14.72
C LEU A 222 2.79 -6.61 15.07
N ASN A 223 2.20 -5.97 14.06
CA ASN A 223 1.37 -4.79 14.18
C ASN A 223 -0.12 -5.09 14.41
N GLU A 224 -0.52 -6.34 14.63
CA GLU A 224 -1.91 -6.74 14.94
C GLU A 224 -2.93 -6.29 13.87
N ILE A 225 -2.52 -6.25 12.61
CA ILE A 225 -3.41 -5.94 11.49
C ILE A 225 -3.92 -7.24 10.87
N PRO A 226 -5.23 -7.54 10.93
CA PRO A 226 -5.78 -8.78 10.44
C PRO A 226 -5.92 -8.76 8.91
N GLY A 227 -5.77 -9.90 8.25
CA GLY A 227 -5.84 -9.97 6.80
C GLY A 227 -5.22 -11.21 6.18
N TRP A 228 -4.87 -11.11 4.91
CA TRP A 228 -4.15 -12.13 4.16
C TRP A 228 -3.00 -11.51 3.36
N VAL A 229 -1.88 -12.21 3.27
CA VAL A 229 -0.76 -11.88 2.37
C VAL A 229 -0.52 -13.09 1.48
N VAL A 230 -0.60 -12.91 0.17
CA VAL A 230 -0.45 -13.97 -0.81
C VAL A 230 0.88 -13.81 -1.53
N GLY A 231 1.69 -14.87 -1.52
CA GLY A 231 2.87 -14.94 -2.36
C GLY A 231 2.50 -15.54 -3.70
N GLY A 232 2.78 -14.84 -4.80
CA GLY A 232 2.42 -15.25 -6.15
C GLY A 232 2.28 -14.08 -7.13
N ASP A 233 1.84 -14.38 -8.33
CA ASP A 233 1.70 -13.38 -9.40
C ASP A 233 0.32 -12.71 -9.32
N ALA A 234 0.28 -11.47 -8.84
CA ALA A 234 -0.95 -10.71 -8.68
C ALA A 234 -1.65 -10.41 -10.01
N ILE A 235 -0.91 -10.21 -11.12
CA ILE A 235 -1.52 -9.94 -12.43
C ILE A 235 -2.35 -11.14 -12.90
N GLN A 236 -1.87 -12.35 -12.61
CA GLN A 236 -2.58 -13.59 -12.92
C GLN A 236 -3.46 -14.08 -11.76
N MET A 237 -3.50 -13.36 -10.63
CA MET A 237 -4.10 -13.80 -9.36
C MET A 237 -3.60 -15.20 -8.93
N ALA A 238 -2.37 -15.54 -9.30
CA ALA A 238 -1.77 -16.83 -9.04
C ALA A 238 -1.28 -16.91 -7.59
N THR A 239 -1.38 -18.11 -7.01
CA THR A 239 -1.02 -18.36 -5.60
C THR A 239 0.09 -19.41 -5.50
N ARG A 240 1.12 -19.09 -4.73
CA ARG A 240 2.22 -19.98 -4.34
C ARG A 240 2.17 -20.29 -2.85
N GLU A 241 1.87 -19.27 -2.05
CA GLU A 241 1.68 -19.38 -0.61
C GLU A 241 0.71 -18.32 -0.11
N ILE A 242 0.09 -18.56 1.03
CA ILE A 242 -0.84 -17.62 1.67
C ILE A 242 -0.48 -17.54 3.14
N TYR A 243 -0.33 -16.34 3.67
CA TYR A 243 -0.28 -16.05 5.10
C TYR A 243 -1.61 -15.43 5.49
N ARG A 244 -2.40 -16.15 6.26
CA ARG A 244 -3.61 -15.62 6.89
C ARG A 244 -3.22 -15.04 8.26
N ILE A 245 -3.74 -13.88 8.66
CA ILE A 245 -3.42 -13.17 9.91
C ILE A 245 -4.74 -12.85 10.62
N THR A 246 -4.91 -13.34 11.84
CA THR A 246 -6.19 -13.26 12.57
C THR A 246 -6.14 -12.25 13.72
N PRO A 247 -7.22 -11.49 13.97
CA PRO A 247 -7.35 -10.68 15.18
C PRO A 247 -7.70 -11.58 16.37
N GLU A 248 -7.19 -11.31 17.57
CA GLU A 248 -7.63 -12.04 18.78
C GLU A 248 -8.04 -11.11 19.93
N ALA A 249 -8.95 -11.61 20.76
CA ALA A 249 -9.39 -10.99 22.01
C ALA A 249 -8.73 -11.59 23.26
N ASP A 250 -8.33 -12.88 23.28
CA ASP A 250 -7.85 -13.56 24.51
C ASP A 250 -6.87 -14.76 24.30
N THR A 251 -6.33 -14.99 23.09
CA THR A 251 -5.20 -15.91 22.85
C THR A 251 -4.27 -15.33 21.76
N PRO A 252 -3.06 -15.84 21.58
CA PRO A 252 -2.09 -15.28 20.62
C PRO A 252 -1.98 -16.10 19.32
N LEU A 253 -2.28 -15.42 18.21
CA LEU A 253 -1.80 -15.61 16.84
C LEU A 253 -1.51 -17.05 16.37
N HIS A 254 -2.55 -17.75 15.93
CA HIS A 254 -2.44 -19.06 15.25
C HIS A 254 -2.18 -19.03 13.74
N CYS A 255 -1.90 -17.88 13.14
CA CYS A 255 -1.97 -17.73 11.69
C CYS A 255 -0.65 -17.25 11.10
N PHE A 256 0.28 -18.19 11.02
CA PHE A 256 1.34 -18.23 10.02
C PHE A 256 1.33 -19.65 9.44
N ARG A 257 0.52 -19.86 8.40
CA ARG A 257 0.44 -21.16 7.72
C ARG A 257 0.70 -20.93 6.25
N SER A 258 1.92 -21.17 5.80
CA SER A 258 2.19 -21.26 4.37
C SER A 258 1.47 -22.49 3.83
N TYR A 259 0.48 -22.25 2.98
CA TYR A 259 -0.19 -23.29 2.22
C TYR A 259 0.49 -23.37 0.85
N SER A 260 1.16 -24.48 0.54
CA SER A 260 1.55 -24.80 -0.84
C SER A 260 0.35 -25.44 -1.53
N PRO A 261 -0.29 -24.79 -2.51
CA PRO A 261 -1.46 -25.36 -3.16
C PRO A 261 -1.04 -26.49 -4.12
N GLU A 262 -1.06 -27.73 -3.65
CA GLU A 262 -1.26 -28.87 -4.56
C GLU A 262 -2.78 -29.04 -4.72
N ASP A 263 -3.29 -28.92 -5.95
CA ASP A 263 -4.71 -29.09 -6.33
C ASP A 263 -5.72 -28.09 -5.70
N VAL A 264 -5.53 -26.78 -5.93
CA VAL A 264 -6.37 -25.75 -5.31
C VAL A 264 -7.05 -24.85 -6.34
N PRO A 265 -8.35 -24.55 -6.19
CA PRO A 265 -9.08 -23.69 -7.12
C PRO A 265 -8.49 -22.28 -7.14
N ALA A 266 -8.44 -21.69 -8.33
CA ALA A 266 -7.93 -20.34 -8.51
C ALA A 266 -8.75 -19.27 -7.78
N ILE A 267 -8.09 -18.14 -7.53
CA ILE A 267 -8.74 -16.94 -7.03
C ILE A 267 -9.53 -16.29 -8.17
N ILE A 268 -10.70 -15.74 -7.86
CA ILE A 268 -11.59 -15.15 -8.86
C ILE A 268 -10.84 -14.11 -9.70
N SER A 269 -11.08 -14.09 -11.00
CA SER A 269 -10.43 -13.16 -11.93
C SER A 269 -11.12 -11.81 -12.04
N SER A 270 -12.36 -11.69 -11.55
CA SER A 270 -13.14 -10.45 -11.54
C SER A 270 -14.18 -10.41 -10.41
N ARG A 271 -14.67 -9.20 -10.09
CA ARG A 271 -15.75 -8.97 -9.13
C ARG A 271 -17.12 -9.25 -9.77
N PRO A 272 -18.10 -9.82 -9.05
CA PRO A 272 -19.48 -9.89 -9.54
C PRO A 272 -20.11 -8.49 -9.62
N GLU A 273 -21.11 -8.32 -10.50
CA GLU A 273 -21.84 -7.05 -10.65
C GLU A 273 -22.53 -6.62 -9.34
N GLU A 274 -23.16 -7.56 -8.63
CA GLU A 274 -23.78 -7.30 -7.33
C GLU A 274 -22.83 -7.64 -6.17
N PRO A 275 -22.51 -6.68 -5.28
CA PRO A 275 -21.60 -6.92 -4.16
C PRO A 275 -22.22 -7.88 -3.13
N GLN A 276 -21.42 -8.84 -2.69
CA GLN A 276 -21.84 -9.83 -1.70
C GLN A 276 -21.81 -9.27 -0.28
N ASN A 277 -22.86 -9.55 0.51
CA ASN A 277 -22.86 -9.23 1.94
C ASN A 277 -21.92 -10.18 2.69
N TYR A 278 -20.71 -9.72 2.93
CA TYR A 278 -19.66 -10.48 3.61
C TYR A 278 -18.86 -9.54 4.52
N ASN A 279 -18.55 -10.00 5.73
CA ASN A 279 -17.70 -9.28 6.69
C ASN A 279 -16.38 -10.04 6.88
N PRO A 280 -15.30 -9.63 6.19
CA PRO A 280 -13.99 -10.27 6.26
C PRO A 280 -13.44 -10.38 7.69
N LEU A 281 -13.65 -9.36 8.53
CA LEU A 281 -13.15 -9.36 9.90
C LEU A 281 -13.82 -10.47 10.74
N THR A 282 -15.12 -10.68 10.56
CA THR A 282 -15.86 -11.76 11.23
C THR A 282 -15.37 -13.13 10.76
N ALA A 283 -15.03 -13.30 9.49
CA ALA A 283 -14.45 -14.54 8.99
C ALA A 283 -13.05 -14.80 9.60
N LEU A 284 -12.22 -13.77 9.69
CA LEU A 284 -10.88 -13.87 10.28
C LEU A 284 -10.88 -14.24 11.77
N LYS A 285 -11.93 -13.89 12.53
CA LYS A 285 -12.10 -14.31 13.93
C LYS A 285 -12.28 -15.83 14.10
N SER A 286 -12.60 -16.57 13.04
CA SER A 286 -12.74 -18.03 13.12
C SER A 286 -11.39 -18.75 13.04
N HIS A 287 -11.14 -19.66 13.98
CA HIS A 287 -9.91 -20.44 14.07
C HIS A 287 -9.88 -21.65 13.12
N HIS A 288 -8.67 -22.15 12.84
CA HIS A 288 -8.38 -23.42 12.15
C HIS A 288 -9.07 -23.63 10.79
N LYS A 289 -8.61 -22.92 9.76
CA LYS A 289 -9.06 -23.08 8.36
C LYS A 289 -8.14 -23.99 7.55
N SER A 290 -8.75 -24.72 6.61
CA SER A 290 -8.04 -25.38 5.50
C SER A 290 -7.58 -24.36 4.45
N VAL A 291 -6.69 -24.79 3.54
CA VAL A 291 -6.24 -23.99 2.38
C VAL A 291 -7.45 -23.47 1.60
N LYS A 292 -8.37 -24.39 1.29
CA LYS A 292 -9.57 -24.14 0.49
C LYS A 292 -10.50 -23.12 1.16
N GLU A 293 -10.68 -23.23 2.47
CA GLU A 293 -11.51 -22.25 3.18
C GLU A 293 -10.85 -20.87 3.23
N THR A 294 -9.52 -20.80 3.38
CA THR A 294 -8.79 -19.52 3.35
C THR A 294 -8.93 -18.83 2.00
N ILE A 295 -8.83 -19.58 0.90
CA ILE A 295 -9.04 -19.03 -0.44
C ILE A 295 -10.48 -18.59 -0.65
N ASN A 296 -11.46 -19.35 -0.14
CA ASN A 296 -12.85 -18.92 -0.18
C ASN A 296 -13.08 -17.61 0.60
N GLU A 297 -12.35 -17.36 1.68
CA GLU A 297 -12.39 -16.07 2.40
C GLU A 297 -11.82 -14.93 1.54
N ILE A 298 -10.68 -15.16 0.87
CA ILE A 298 -10.08 -14.19 -0.04
C ILE A 298 -11.03 -13.89 -1.21
N ASN A 299 -11.59 -14.93 -1.86
CA ASN A 299 -12.55 -14.79 -2.95
C ASN A 299 -13.77 -13.99 -2.50
N ARG A 300 -14.37 -14.30 -1.36
CA ARG A 300 -15.52 -13.54 -0.84
C ARG A 300 -15.17 -12.09 -0.49
N THR A 301 -13.94 -11.84 -0.06
CA THR A 301 -13.44 -10.48 0.20
C THR A 301 -13.33 -9.70 -1.10
N LEU A 302 -12.80 -10.32 -2.16
CA LEU A 302 -12.75 -9.71 -3.50
C LEU A 302 -14.14 -9.55 -4.12
N GLU A 303 -15.07 -10.50 -3.90
CA GLU A 303 -16.48 -10.43 -4.35
C GLU A 303 -17.26 -9.30 -3.67
N ARG A 304 -17.02 -9.07 -2.37
CA ARG A 304 -17.55 -7.90 -1.64
C ARG A 304 -17.05 -6.60 -2.27
N GLY A 305 -15.81 -6.63 -2.74
CA GLY A 305 -15.06 -5.48 -3.24
C GLY A 305 -14.22 -4.82 -2.14
N ILE A 306 -13.20 -4.10 -2.60
CA ILE A 306 -12.20 -3.40 -1.80
C ILE A 306 -12.66 -1.95 -1.56
N ASP A 307 -12.46 -1.46 -0.33
CA ASP A 307 -12.76 -0.07 0.02
C ASP A 307 -11.63 0.87 -0.40
N GLN A 308 -10.37 0.44 -0.24
CA GLN A 308 -9.22 1.23 -0.68
C GLN A 308 -8.06 0.37 -1.19
N THR A 309 -7.67 0.57 -2.44
CA THR A 309 -6.43 0.01 -2.99
C THR A 309 -5.29 1.01 -2.82
N VAL A 310 -4.16 0.55 -2.29
CA VAL A 310 -2.91 1.31 -2.18
C VAL A 310 -1.77 0.51 -2.82
N ALA A 311 -0.97 1.14 -3.68
CA ALA A 311 0.13 0.43 -4.33
C ALA A 311 1.31 1.34 -4.69
N ASN A 312 2.52 0.76 -4.71
CA ASN A 312 3.68 1.32 -5.40
C ASN A 312 4.22 0.21 -6.33
N PRO A 313 3.62 0.07 -7.53
CA PRO A 313 4.03 -0.94 -8.49
C PRO A 313 5.51 -0.80 -8.91
N PRO A 314 6.16 -1.86 -9.37
CA PRO A 314 7.47 -1.76 -10.03
C PRO A 314 7.38 -0.87 -11.29
N PHE A 315 8.42 -0.08 -11.57
CA PHE A 315 8.44 0.82 -12.73
C PHE A 315 9.15 0.21 -13.94
N SER A 316 8.70 -0.97 -14.32
CA SER A 316 9.20 -1.73 -15.46
C SER A 316 8.04 -2.33 -16.27
N SER A 317 8.36 -3.11 -17.29
CA SER A 317 7.37 -3.77 -18.13
C SER A 317 7.45 -5.28 -18.03
N ARG A 318 6.34 -5.92 -18.33
CA ARG A 318 6.24 -7.36 -18.48
C ARG A 318 5.86 -7.74 -19.90
N ASP A 319 6.46 -8.81 -20.40
CA ASP A 319 6.01 -9.46 -21.62
C ASP A 319 4.63 -10.10 -21.41
N LEU A 320 3.75 -9.92 -22.39
CA LEU A 320 2.38 -10.43 -22.34
C LEU A 320 2.28 -11.71 -23.16
N GLU A 321 1.76 -12.75 -22.51
CA GLU A 321 1.54 -14.04 -23.12
C GLU A 321 0.13 -14.56 -22.81
N ASP A 322 -0.46 -15.28 -23.75
CA ASP A 322 -1.73 -16.00 -23.56
C ASP A 322 -1.45 -17.40 -22.97
N THR A 323 -0.80 -17.42 -21.80
CA THR A 323 -0.29 -18.66 -21.16
C THR A 323 -0.85 -18.89 -19.76
N ALA A 324 -1.81 -18.08 -19.30
CA ALA A 324 -2.48 -18.32 -18.03
C ALA A 324 -3.13 -19.71 -18.04
N SER A 325 -3.00 -20.45 -16.93
CA SER A 325 -3.79 -21.68 -16.74
C SER A 325 -5.28 -21.31 -16.81
N ALA A 326 -6.12 -22.25 -17.26
CA ALA A 326 -7.57 -22.01 -17.42
C ALA A 326 -8.30 -21.54 -16.15
N GLU A 327 -7.64 -21.62 -14.99
CA GLU A 327 -8.17 -21.21 -13.69
C GLU A 327 -7.69 -19.80 -13.28
N ASN A 328 -6.51 -19.35 -13.74
CA ASN A 328 -5.93 -18.05 -13.36
C ASN A 328 -6.45 -16.91 -14.25
N ARG A 329 -6.31 -15.67 -13.77
CA ARG A 329 -6.60 -14.48 -14.58
C ARG A 329 -5.66 -14.42 -15.78
N SER A 330 -6.22 -14.17 -16.96
CA SER A 330 -5.48 -14.06 -18.21
C SER A 330 -5.06 -12.62 -18.49
N HIS A 331 -3.95 -12.43 -19.20
CA HIS A 331 -3.59 -11.12 -19.73
C HIS A 331 -4.65 -10.57 -20.71
N THR A 332 -5.46 -11.43 -21.33
CA THR A 332 -6.58 -10.99 -22.19
C THR A 332 -7.72 -10.34 -21.42
N ASP A 333 -7.77 -10.55 -20.10
CA ASP A 333 -8.74 -9.95 -19.19
C ASP A 333 -8.36 -8.51 -18.82
N TYR A 334 -7.23 -8.01 -19.34
CA TYR A 334 -6.80 -6.63 -19.18
C TYR A 334 -7.01 -5.87 -20.48
N ASP A 335 -7.82 -4.82 -20.46
CA ASP A 335 -8.00 -3.87 -21.55
C ASP A 335 -6.68 -3.18 -21.89
N THR A 336 -5.90 -2.78 -20.88
CA THR A 336 -4.60 -2.13 -21.10
C THR A 336 -3.58 -3.06 -21.75
N ALA A 337 -3.76 -4.39 -21.67
CA ALA A 337 -2.89 -5.37 -22.32
C ALA A 337 -3.20 -5.57 -23.81
N LYS A 338 -4.35 -5.08 -24.31
CA LYS A 338 -4.80 -5.26 -25.70
C LYS A 338 -4.16 -4.23 -26.63
N LYS A 339 -3.92 -4.62 -27.89
CA LYS A 339 -3.43 -3.72 -28.96
C LYS A 339 -4.39 -2.59 -29.29
N SER A 340 -5.68 -2.83 -29.08
CA SER A 340 -6.76 -1.85 -29.22
C SER A 340 -7.54 -1.86 -27.91
N ILE A 341 -7.26 -0.88 -27.05
CA ILE A 341 -7.98 -0.71 -25.79
C ILE A 341 -9.45 -0.36 -26.12
N GLY A 342 -10.41 -0.99 -25.47
CA GLY A 342 -11.85 -0.77 -25.72
C GLY A 342 -12.39 -1.30 -27.06
N GLY A 343 -11.59 -2.01 -27.87
CA GLY A 343 -12.03 -2.55 -29.16
C GLY A 343 -12.38 -4.04 -29.12
N ASP A 344 -13.10 -4.53 -30.15
CA ASP A 344 -13.55 -5.93 -30.29
C ASP A 344 -12.42 -6.99 -30.44
N LYS A 345 -11.14 -6.59 -30.35
CA LYS A 345 -9.99 -7.45 -30.63
C LYS A 345 -9.20 -7.76 -29.35
N ASN A 346 -9.24 -9.02 -28.92
CA ASN A 346 -8.43 -9.55 -27.81
C ASN A 346 -6.94 -9.77 -28.15
N ALA A 347 -6.42 -9.13 -29.20
CA ALA A 347 -5.02 -9.31 -29.58
C ALA A 347 -4.11 -8.56 -28.59
N LEU A 348 -3.30 -9.31 -27.84
CA LEU A 348 -2.36 -8.76 -26.86
C LEU A 348 -1.22 -7.97 -27.51
N ARG A 349 -0.74 -6.93 -26.81
CA ARG A 349 0.54 -6.27 -27.09
C ARG A 349 1.70 -7.23 -26.78
N SER A 350 2.92 -6.90 -27.18
CA SER A 350 4.09 -7.71 -26.81
C SER A 350 4.44 -7.58 -25.34
N SER A 351 4.25 -6.40 -24.77
CA SER A 351 4.50 -6.09 -23.37
C SER A 351 3.59 -4.95 -22.90
N GLN A 352 3.42 -4.83 -21.59
CA GLN A 352 2.77 -3.69 -20.93
C GLN A 352 3.50 -3.35 -19.63
N LYS A 353 3.48 -2.08 -19.26
CA LYS A 353 4.06 -1.59 -18.02
C LYS A 353 3.24 -2.02 -16.81
N PHE A 354 3.93 -2.34 -15.72
CA PHE A 354 3.29 -2.81 -14.50
C PHE A 354 2.33 -1.75 -13.93
N GLU A 355 2.66 -0.46 -13.96
CA GLU A 355 1.78 0.58 -13.42
C GLU A 355 0.38 0.59 -14.06
N TRP A 356 0.24 0.28 -15.35
CA TRP A 356 -1.05 0.15 -16.01
C TRP A 356 -1.80 -1.12 -15.60
N LEU A 357 -1.12 -2.27 -15.60
CA LEU A 357 -1.74 -3.54 -15.19
C LEU A 357 -2.22 -3.50 -13.74
N PHE A 358 -1.44 -2.92 -12.83
CA PHE A 358 -1.81 -2.79 -11.43
C PHE A 358 -2.87 -1.71 -11.18
N THR A 359 -2.91 -0.65 -11.99
CA THR A 359 -4.01 0.33 -11.96
C THR A 359 -5.32 -0.34 -12.36
N GLU A 360 -5.32 -1.10 -13.46
CA GLU A 360 -6.48 -1.87 -13.90
C GLU A 360 -6.92 -2.90 -12.87
N LEU A 361 -5.98 -3.70 -12.35
CA LEU A 361 -6.27 -4.67 -11.29
C LEU A 361 -6.89 -4.03 -10.04
N GLY A 362 -6.36 -2.85 -9.66
CA GLY A 362 -6.90 -2.07 -8.55
C GLY A 362 -8.33 -1.60 -8.81
N LEU A 363 -8.61 -1.11 -10.01
CA LEU A 363 -9.94 -0.64 -10.42
C LEU A 363 -10.96 -1.78 -10.47
N ASP A 364 -10.59 -2.97 -10.93
CA ASP A 364 -11.50 -4.12 -11.04
C ASP A 364 -12.05 -4.61 -9.70
N TYR A 365 -11.19 -4.63 -8.67
CA TYR A 365 -11.56 -5.12 -7.35
C TYR A 365 -12.05 -4.03 -6.40
N THR A 366 -11.73 -2.76 -6.67
CA THR A 366 -12.19 -1.63 -5.85
C THR A 366 -13.63 -1.28 -6.19
N ARG A 367 -14.41 -0.98 -5.15
CA ARG A 367 -15.79 -0.56 -5.30
C ARG A 367 -15.87 0.85 -5.87
N SER A 368 -17.01 1.20 -6.47
CA SER A 368 -17.33 2.55 -6.97
C SER A 368 -17.53 3.61 -5.88
N ASP A 369 -17.66 3.18 -4.62
CA ASP A 369 -17.59 4.02 -3.41
C ASP A 369 -16.24 3.86 -2.66
N GLY A 370 -15.29 3.16 -3.28
CA GLY A 370 -13.91 2.97 -2.82
C GLY A 370 -12.92 3.85 -3.58
N ALA A 371 -11.65 3.83 -3.17
CA ALA A 371 -10.59 4.58 -3.86
C ALA A 371 -9.38 3.71 -4.25
N VAL A 372 -8.85 3.94 -5.44
CA VAL A 372 -7.59 3.36 -5.91
C VAL A 372 -6.53 4.44 -5.86
N SER A 373 -5.45 4.23 -5.11
CA SER A 373 -4.36 5.20 -4.97
C SER A 373 -3.00 4.56 -5.21
N LEU A 374 -2.23 5.09 -6.14
CA LEU A 374 -0.94 4.53 -6.53
C LEU A 374 0.17 5.58 -6.50
N ILE A 375 1.40 5.13 -6.27
CA ILE A 375 2.59 5.86 -6.70
C ILE A 375 2.97 5.35 -8.09
N VAL A 376 3.09 6.26 -9.05
CA VAL A 376 3.34 5.94 -10.45
C VAL A 376 4.48 6.80 -11.02
N PRO A 377 5.14 6.39 -12.11
CA PRO A 377 6.03 7.28 -12.84
C PRO A 377 5.25 8.48 -13.38
N THR A 378 5.80 9.69 -13.28
CA THR A 378 5.17 10.91 -13.81
C THR A 378 4.89 10.80 -15.31
N SER A 379 5.67 9.99 -16.03
CA SER A 379 5.44 9.70 -17.45
C SER A 379 4.08 9.07 -17.73
N MET A 380 3.50 8.29 -16.82
CA MET A 380 2.16 7.71 -16.99
C MET A 380 1.11 8.80 -17.29
N LEU A 381 1.27 9.97 -16.67
CA LEU A 381 0.34 11.11 -16.78
C LEU A 381 0.59 11.99 -18.01
N ALA A 382 1.79 11.94 -18.61
CA ALA A 382 2.20 12.92 -19.62
C ALA A 382 2.68 12.32 -20.96
N ASN A 383 3.06 11.05 -20.99
CA ASN A 383 3.68 10.44 -22.15
C ASN A 383 2.68 10.29 -23.32
N PRO A 384 2.90 10.93 -24.48
CA PRO A 384 1.97 10.86 -25.61
C PRO A 384 1.75 9.44 -26.15
N THR A 385 2.71 8.52 -25.99
CA THR A 385 2.55 7.13 -26.46
C THR A 385 1.58 6.31 -25.60
N GLU A 386 1.17 6.84 -24.45
CA GLU A 386 0.27 6.21 -23.48
C GLU A 386 -1.07 6.96 -23.41
N SER A 387 -1.46 7.67 -24.49
CA SER A 387 -2.72 8.42 -24.53
C SER A 387 -3.94 7.52 -24.47
N ALA A 388 -3.89 6.36 -25.15
CA ALA A 388 -5.00 5.41 -25.18
C ALA A 388 -5.28 4.82 -23.77
N GLU A 389 -4.23 4.58 -22.98
CA GLU A 389 -4.36 4.13 -21.61
C GLU A 389 -4.95 5.21 -20.70
N ARG A 390 -4.59 6.48 -20.90
CA ARG A 390 -5.22 7.60 -20.18
C ARG A 390 -6.67 7.82 -20.57
N GLU A 391 -7.00 7.70 -21.86
CA GLU A 391 -8.39 7.75 -22.35
C GLU A 391 -9.21 6.65 -21.69
N TRP A 392 -8.74 5.40 -21.73
CA TRP A 392 -9.35 4.28 -21.04
C TRP A 392 -9.51 4.52 -19.53
N LEU A 393 -8.49 5.05 -18.87
CA LEU A 393 -8.57 5.36 -17.44
C LEU A 393 -9.71 6.34 -17.13
N LEU A 394 -9.89 7.37 -17.96
CA LEU A 394 -10.97 8.35 -17.82
C LEU A 394 -12.34 7.79 -18.20
N ASP A 395 -12.39 6.74 -19.02
CA ASP A 395 -13.62 6.01 -19.34
C ASP A 395 -14.13 5.21 -18.14
N VAL A 396 -13.22 4.55 -17.42
CA VAL A 396 -13.57 3.60 -16.33
C VAL A 396 -13.51 4.19 -14.92
N ALA A 397 -12.86 5.34 -14.73
CA ALA A 397 -12.65 5.94 -13.41
C ALA A 397 -12.82 7.47 -13.41
N TYR A 398 -13.19 8.01 -12.26
CA TYR A 398 -13.04 9.44 -11.95
C TYR A 398 -11.66 9.70 -11.37
N TYR A 399 -10.86 10.52 -12.02
CA TYR A 399 -9.52 10.87 -11.56
C TYR A 399 -9.62 11.98 -10.51
N GLY A 400 -9.58 11.61 -9.23
CA GLY A 400 -9.88 12.53 -8.13
C GLY A 400 -8.73 13.48 -7.79
N ALA A 401 -7.51 12.96 -7.70
CA ALA A 401 -6.35 13.75 -7.32
C ALA A 401 -5.03 13.25 -7.91
N GLY A 402 -4.11 14.19 -8.19
CA GLY A 402 -2.73 13.92 -8.61
C GLY A 402 -1.73 14.84 -7.91
N PHE A 403 -0.62 14.28 -7.44
CA PHE A 403 0.44 15.01 -6.77
C PHE A 403 1.80 14.67 -7.39
N GLU A 404 2.45 15.65 -8.03
CA GLU A 404 3.83 15.48 -8.49
C GLU A 404 4.77 15.44 -7.28
N LEU A 405 5.63 14.42 -7.21
CA LEU A 405 6.60 14.24 -6.13
C LEU A 405 7.99 14.73 -6.59
N PRO A 406 8.77 15.37 -5.69
CA PRO A 406 10.11 15.79 -6.04
C PRO A 406 11.04 14.57 -6.18
N PRO A 407 12.06 14.61 -7.05
CA PRO A 407 13.01 13.49 -7.26
C PRO A 407 13.69 12.99 -5.99
N GLU A 408 13.83 13.86 -4.98
CA GLU A 408 14.37 13.57 -3.67
C GLU A 408 13.57 12.50 -2.93
N THR A 409 12.27 12.34 -3.20
CA THR A 409 11.36 11.44 -2.46
C THR A 409 11.91 10.01 -2.32
N PHE A 410 12.39 9.44 -3.42
CA PHE A 410 12.93 8.07 -3.46
C PHE A 410 14.46 8.03 -3.52
N ALA A 411 15.13 9.16 -3.29
CA ALA A 411 16.57 9.22 -3.23
C ALA A 411 17.09 8.56 -1.93
N PRO A 412 18.27 7.92 -1.96
CA PRO A 412 19.22 7.86 -3.09
C PRO A 412 18.98 6.70 -4.07
N GLU A 413 17.97 5.86 -3.86
CA GLU A 413 17.74 4.66 -4.69
C GLU A 413 17.40 5.00 -6.13
N THR A 414 16.53 6.00 -6.32
CA THR A 414 16.17 6.52 -7.63
C THR A 414 15.85 7.99 -7.57
N THR A 415 16.07 8.68 -8.69
CA THR A 415 15.65 10.07 -8.91
C THR A 415 14.62 10.18 -10.04
N THR A 416 14.00 9.06 -10.43
CA THR A 416 12.90 9.07 -11.40
C THR A 416 11.76 9.94 -10.87
N GLY A 417 11.21 10.82 -11.71
CA GLY A 417 10.06 11.64 -11.35
C GLY A 417 8.83 10.76 -11.12
N THR A 418 8.24 10.84 -9.93
CA THR A 418 7.07 10.06 -9.52
C THR A 418 5.89 10.97 -9.18
N SER A 419 4.70 10.40 -9.19
CA SER A 419 3.47 11.09 -8.78
C SER A 419 2.63 10.17 -7.90
N MET A 420 1.90 10.73 -6.94
CA MET A 420 0.80 10.04 -6.27
C MET A 420 -0.50 10.35 -6.99
N VAL A 421 -1.29 9.34 -7.26
CA VAL A 421 -2.58 9.49 -7.94
C VAL A 421 -3.66 8.80 -7.13
N SER A 422 -4.88 9.32 -7.20
CA SER A 422 -6.04 8.75 -6.52
C SER A 422 -7.29 8.94 -7.35
N MET A 423 -8.06 7.87 -7.47
CA MET A 423 -9.20 7.77 -8.38
C MET A 423 -10.31 6.90 -7.77
N ILE A 424 -11.53 7.10 -8.26
CA ILE A 424 -12.73 6.35 -7.89
C ILE A 424 -13.19 5.54 -9.12
N PRO A 425 -13.36 4.21 -9.04
CA PRO A 425 -13.98 3.44 -10.11
C PRO A 425 -15.39 3.98 -10.43
N LYS A 426 -15.74 4.10 -11.71
CA LYS A 426 -17.11 4.47 -12.09
C LYS A 426 -18.05 3.29 -11.83
N GLU A 427 -19.32 3.62 -11.57
CA GLU A 427 -20.40 2.61 -11.66
C GLU A 427 -20.47 2.04 -13.08
N PRO A 428 -20.85 0.75 -13.26
CA PRO A 428 -20.92 0.12 -14.58
C PRO A 428 -21.74 0.91 -15.62
N GLU A 429 -22.83 1.55 -15.19
CA GLU A 429 -23.69 2.40 -16.03
C GLU A 429 -23.04 3.72 -16.49
N ASN A 430 -21.96 4.15 -15.82
CA ASN A 430 -21.24 5.39 -16.12
C ASN A 430 -19.94 5.15 -16.89
N VAL A 431 -19.54 3.89 -17.10
CA VAL A 431 -18.34 3.55 -17.87
C VAL A 431 -18.50 4.00 -19.32
N GLY A 432 -17.49 4.68 -19.86
CA GLY A 432 -17.50 5.25 -21.22
C GLY A 432 -18.33 6.52 -21.37
N LEU A 433 -19.01 7.00 -20.32
CA LEU A 433 -19.66 8.29 -20.35
C LEU A 433 -18.63 9.41 -20.12
N GLU A 434 -18.68 10.42 -20.99
CA GLU A 434 -17.90 11.66 -20.87
C GLU A 434 -18.50 12.56 -19.79
N ILE A 435 -18.15 12.28 -18.53
CA ILE A 435 -18.63 13.06 -17.38
C ILE A 435 -17.53 13.98 -16.88
N ASN A 436 -17.71 15.28 -17.15
CA ASN A 436 -16.81 16.33 -16.67
C ASN A 436 -16.81 16.38 -15.13
N HIS A 437 -15.60 16.36 -14.55
CA HIS A 437 -15.37 16.49 -13.11
C HIS A 437 -14.14 17.34 -12.83
N GLN A 438 -14.03 17.84 -11.59
CA GLN A 438 -12.85 18.54 -11.14
C GLN A 438 -11.79 17.56 -10.68
N ILE A 439 -10.54 17.84 -11.03
CA ILE A 439 -9.36 17.09 -10.60
C ILE A 439 -8.55 17.98 -9.66
N PHE A 440 -8.23 17.48 -8.48
CA PHE A 440 -7.30 18.17 -7.59
C PHE A 440 -5.86 17.86 -8.02
N MET A 441 -5.06 18.89 -8.29
CA MET A 441 -3.64 18.72 -8.64
C MET A 441 -2.74 19.51 -7.68
N GLY A 442 -1.67 18.87 -7.23
CA GLY A 442 -0.64 19.47 -6.38
C GLY A 442 0.77 19.18 -6.91
N VAL A 443 1.70 20.10 -6.67
CA VAL A 443 3.13 19.90 -6.91
C VAL A 443 3.82 19.95 -5.56
N ILE A 444 4.50 18.87 -5.17
CA ILE A 444 5.25 18.81 -3.93
C ILE A 444 6.68 19.26 -4.21
N GLU A 445 7.10 20.33 -3.55
CA GLU A 445 8.42 20.94 -3.81
C GLU A 445 9.52 20.36 -2.92
N ALA A 446 9.17 19.91 -1.71
CA ALA A 446 10.13 19.37 -0.76
C ALA A 446 9.52 18.27 0.11
N VAL A 447 10.32 17.23 0.36
CA VAL A 447 9.98 16.09 1.23
C VAL A 447 10.77 16.06 2.54
N GLY A 448 11.43 17.17 2.87
CA GLY A 448 12.23 17.33 4.08
C GLY A 448 13.68 16.84 3.98
N HIS A 449 14.13 16.39 2.79
CA HIS A 449 15.51 15.98 2.54
C HIS A 449 15.98 16.24 1.12
N ASP A 450 17.31 16.23 0.93
CA ASP A 450 17.98 16.39 -0.36
C ASP A 450 18.27 15.05 -1.06
N LYS A 451 18.86 15.10 -2.26
CA LYS A 451 19.16 13.90 -3.08
C LYS A 451 20.20 12.96 -2.44
N GLN A 452 20.94 13.43 -1.45
CA GLN A 452 21.86 12.61 -0.65
C GLN A 452 21.15 12.00 0.56
N ALA A 453 19.84 12.19 0.66
CA ALA A 453 19.00 11.86 1.80
C ALA A 453 19.46 12.58 3.08
N THR A 454 20.03 13.78 2.93
CA THR A 454 20.35 14.65 4.08
C THR A 454 19.11 15.46 4.42
N ARG A 455 18.69 15.44 5.69
CA ARG A 455 17.57 16.26 6.17
C ARG A 455 17.85 17.74 5.85
N LYS A 456 16.88 18.42 5.22
CA LYS A 456 16.96 19.87 5.02
C LYS A 456 16.92 20.58 6.38
N GLN A 457 17.70 21.65 6.53
CA GLN A 457 17.71 22.41 7.77
C GLN A 457 16.34 23.04 8.01
N LEU A 458 15.86 22.92 9.24
CA LEU A 458 14.64 23.58 9.68
C LEU A 458 14.91 25.06 9.92
N THR A 459 13.86 25.88 9.95
CA THR A 459 13.90 27.24 10.47
C THR A 459 14.46 27.25 11.90
N LYS A 460 14.88 28.43 12.38
CA LYS A 460 15.47 28.58 13.74
C LYS A 460 14.58 28.04 14.86
N ASP A 461 13.27 28.00 14.63
CA ASP A 461 12.27 27.53 15.60
C ASP A 461 12.12 26.00 15.57
N GLY A 462 12.75 25.31 14.61
CA GLY A 462 12.78 23.86 14.51
C GLY A 462 11.51 23.23 13.92
N GLU A 463 10.56 24.03 13.43
CA GLU A 463 9.22 23.54 13.06
C GLU A 463 8.95 23.49 11.56
N ARG A 464 9.76 24.14 10.71
CA ARG A 464 9.42 24.38 9.29
C ARG A 464 10.62 24.26 8.36
N VAL A 465 10.39 23.93 7.10
CA VAL A 465 11.34 24.12 5.99
C VAL A 465 10.85 25.32 5.18
N GLU A 466 11.70 26.32 4.95
CA GLU A 466 11.42 27.44 4.06
C GLU A 466 11.89 27.10 2.64
N GLU A 467 11.00 27.21 1.65
CA GLU A 467 11.32 27.13 0.23
C GLU A 467 10.91 28.46 -0.43
N SER A 468 11.69 28.94 -1.39
CA SER A 468 11.37 30.16 -2.13
C SER A 468 10.57 29.82 -3.39
N PRO A 469 9.40 30.42 -3.61
CA PRO A 469 8.66 30.28 -4.87
C PRO A 469 9.46 30.75 -6.10
N GLU A 470 10.48 31.57 -5.90
CA GLU A 470 11.38 32.05 -6.97
C GLU A 470 12.28 30.92 -7.51
N ASP A 471 12.49 29.85 -6.74
CA ASP A 471 13.28 28.69 -7.14
C ASP A 471 12.46 27.69 -8.00
N LEU A 472 11.17 27.98 -8.25
CA LEU A 472 10.31 27.12 -9.05
C LEU A 472 10.60 27.20 -10.56
N PRO A 473 10.41 26.09 -11.30
CA PRO A 473 10.43 26.12 -12.75
C PRO A 473 9.51 27.21 -13.31
N GLU A 474 9.98 27.92 -14.35
CA GLU A 474 9.32 29.08 -14.95
C GLU A 474 7.85 28.82 -15.32
N PHE A 475 7.52 27.58 -15.70
CA PHE A 475 6.15 27.15 -15.98
C PHE A 475 5.17 27.34 -14.80
N TYR A 476 5.62 27.11 -13.56
CA TYR A 476 4.79 27.21 -12.37
C TYR A 476 4.66 28.64 -11.84
N GLN A 477 5.58 29.54 -12.21
CA GLN A 477 5.58 30.95 -11.76
C GLN A 477 4.35 31.75 -12.24
N THR A 478 3.63 31.25 -13.25
CA THR A 478 2.42 31.89 -13.79
C THR A 478 1.12 31.47 -13.10
N HIS A 479 1.16 30.49 -12.19
CA HIS A 479 -0.03 29.95 -11.52
C HIS A 479 -0.40 30.74 -10.26
N VAL A 480 -1.70 30.82 -9.93
CA VAL A 480 -2.18 31.49 -8.71
C VAL A 480 -1.95 30.59 -7.51
N TRP A 481 -0.90 30.88 -6.75
CA TRP A 481 -0.58 30.18 -5.51
C TRP A 481 -1.66 30.38 -4.44
N ARG A 482 -2.26 29.29 -3.93
CA ARG A 482 -3.26 29.33 -2.85
C ARG A 482 -2.72 28.90 -1.46
N GLY A 483 -1.40 28.72 -1.30
CA GLY A 483 -0.72 28.32 -0.04
C GLY A 483 -0.48 26.81 0.07
N ILE A 484 0.55 26.28 0.75
CA ILE A 484 1.18 26.66 2.03
C ILE A 484 2.73 26.77 1.90
N ASN A 485 3.34 27.86 2.38
CA ASN A 485 4.81 28.12 2.33
C ASN A 485 5.61 27.50 3.49
N THR A 486 5.00 26.59 4.26
CA THR A 486 5.59 26.03 5.48
C THR A 486 4.99 24.67 5.77
N ILE A 487 5.76 23.61 5.59
CA ILE A 487 5.39 22.27 6.08
C ILE A 487 5.69 22.26 7.58
N GLY A 488 4.66 22.16 8.42
CA GLY A 488 4.84 21.93 9.85
C GLY A 488 5.42 20.53 10.06
N VAL A 489 6.45 20.41 10.89
CA VAL A 489 6.91 19.09 11.34
C VAL A 489 5.73 18.41 12.02
N PRO A 490 5.38 17.19 11.62
CA PRO A 490 4.33 16.46 12.30
C PRO A 490 4.72 16.22 13.77
N ASP A 491 3.75 16.30 14.70
CA ASP A 491 3.92 16.07 16.15
C ASP A 491 4.55 14.69 16.44
N ASP A 492 5.88 14.64 16.50
CA ASP A 492 6.70 13.47 16.76
C ASP A 492 7.12 13.51 18.23
N ASP A 493 6.52 12.67 19.06
CA ASP A 493 6.82 12.51 20.48
C ASP A 493 8.01 11.55 20.75
N LEU A 494 8.48 10.82 19.73
CA LEU A 494 9.67 9.98 19.79
C LEU A 494 10.95 10.82 19.77
N LEU A 495 11.03 11.89 18.98
CA LEU A 495 12.19 12.79 18.98
C LEU A 495 12.38 13.50 20.34
N PRO A 496 11.36 14.11 20.98
CA PRO A 496 11.39 14.56 22.37
C PRO A 496 11.76 13.44 23.34
N GLY A 497 11.25 12.22 23.15
CA GLY A 497 11.61 11.05 23.98
C GLY A 497 13.08 10.67 23.89
N VAL A 498 13.66 10.66 22.69
CA VAL A 498 15.08 10.41 22.42
C VAL A 498 15.95 11.57 22.92
N GLN A 499 15.51 12.81 22.76
CA GLN A 499 16.18 13.99 23.32
C GLN A 499 16.18 13.95 24.86
N LYS A 500 15.06 13.59 25.49
CA LYS A 500 14.98 13.38 26.95
C LYS A 500 15.94 12.30 27.40
N HIS A 501 16.03 11.19 26.67
CA HIS A 501 16.96 10.10 26.97
C HIS A 501 18.44 10.52 26.79
N ARG A 502 18.75 11.34 25.78
CA ARG A 502 20.09 11.93 25.59
C ARG A 502 20.43 13.00 26.65
N ALA A 503 19.45 13.78 27.09
CA ALA A 503 19.59 14.75 28.17
C ALA A 503 19.86 14.04 29.51
N MET A 504 19.14 12.95 29.80
CA MET A 504 19.42 12.10 30.97
C MET A 504 20.85 11.53 30.97
N ARG A 505 21.41 11.20 29.81
CA ARG A 505 22.81 10.76 29.68
C ARG A 505 23.86 11.86 29.84
N THR A 506 23.49 13.13 29.71
CA THR A 506 24.43 14.25 29.87
C THR A 506 24.43 14.83 31.28
N GLU A 507 23.39 14.55 32.07
CA GLU A 507 23.33 14.89 33.50
C GLU A 507 24.07 13.86 34.40
N GLU A 508 24.37 12.65 33.90
CA GLU A 508 25.13 11.63 34.63
C GLU A 508 26.67 11.82 34.56
N ASP A 509 27.16 12.71 33.70
CA ASP A 509 28.59 13.02 33.51
C ASP A 509 29.03 14.38 34.11
N THR A 510 28.22 14.97 35.00
CA THR A 510 28.57 16.12 35.86
C THR A 510 28.30 15.83 37.31
#